data_AF-A0A0C2MB94-F1
#
_entry.id   AF-A0A0C2MB94-F1
#
_cell.length_a   1.000
_cell.length_b   1.000
_cell.length_c   1.000
_cell.angle_alpha   90.00
_cell.angle_beta   90.00
_cell.angle_gamma   90.00
#
_symmetry.space_group_name_H-M   'P 1'
#
loop_
_entity.id
_entity.type
_entity.pdbx_description
1 polymer ?
#
loop_
_entity_poly.entity_id
_entity_poly.type
_entity_poly.pdbx_seq_one_letter_code
_entity_poly.pdbx_strand_id
1 'polypeptide(L)'
;MAELGVEKKSKKDKTLIFCQTGISSIVRQLSRDLLCLLPHCRPEAKYGREPLADISEVLDLRNANRCVFLQLKKHRDPYMWISNSPNGPTAKFLIENIETLDRNFGGNCRIGTRAILSFSQDFDRDPPMKIIKRMLISVFRTPSESRPFDHIFCFDFVDNRIWFRNYQIINHESQEFREIGPRFTLNPVSIFEGTFRGQIIYKNPDYVAPSKHFKTAVKQATIKNKKRMERRTFNKEKAETLFRPHDDINDVFNS
;
A
#
# COMPACT_ATOMS: atom_id res chain seq x y z
N MET A 1 45.55 -11.36 -34.28
CA MET A 1 44.50 -10.32 -34.25
C MET A 1 43.38 -10.85 -33.36
N ALA A 2 43.48 -10.64 -32.05
CA ALA A 2 42.44 -11.04 -31.10
C ALA A 2 41.45 -9.88 -30.98
N GLU A 3 40.20 -10.12 -31.35
CA GLU A 3 39.12 -9.15 -31.18
C GLU A 3 38.90 -8.92 -29.68
N LEU A 4 39.20 -7.69 -29.25
CA LEU A 4 38.89 -7.18 -27.92
C LEU A 4 37.38 -7.24 -27.73
N GLY A 5 36.92 -8.21 -26.93
CA GLY A 5 35.55 -8.32 -26.50
C GLY A 5 35.11 -7.02 -25.84
N VAL A 6 34.17 -6.34 -26.47
CA VAL A 6 33.49 -5.19 -25.88
C VAL A 6 32.75 -5.69 -24.63
N GLU A 7 33.28 -5.39 -23.45
CA GLU A 7 32.54 -5.51 -22.20
C GLU A 7 31.24 -4.70 -22.34
N LYS A 8 30.13 -5.39 -22.59
CA LYS A 8 28.80 -4.79 -22.50
C LYS A 8 28.63 -4.31 -21.07
N LYS A 9 28.79 -3.00 -20.83
CA LYS A 9 28.35 -2.33 -19.61
C LYS A 9 26.98 -2.89 -19.25
N SER A 10 26.87 -3.59 -18.12
CA SER A 10 25.60 -4.15 -17.67
C SER A 10 24.56 -3.03 -17.67
N LYS A 11 23.37 -3.30 -18.22
CA LYS A 11 22.28 -2.31 -18.23
C LYS A 11 22.11 -1.80 -16.81
N LYS A 12 22.34 -0.49 -16.61
CA LYS A 12 22.13 0.13 -15.30
C LYS A 12 20.68 -0.10 -14.89
N ASP A 13 20.50 -0.70 -13.74
CA ASP A 13 19.19 -0.91 -13.14
C ASP A 13 18.49 0.44 -12.94
N LYS A 14 17.50 0.71 -13.80
CA LYS A 14 16.69 1.93 -13.76
C LYS A 14 15.29 1.58 -13.28
N THR A 15 14.88 2.24 -12.21
CA THR A 15 13.55 2.09 -11.63
C THR A 15 12.77 3.39 -11.79
N LEU A 16 11.55 3.33 -12.34
CA LEU A 16 10.67 4.50 -12.39
C LEU A 16 9.75 4.54 -11.17
N ILE A 17 9.54 5.71 -10.59
CA ILE A 17 8.51 5.93 -9.57
C ILE A 17 7.58 7.02 -10.07
N PHE A 18 6.29 6.71 -10.18
CA PHE A 18 5.29 7.66 -10.63
C PHE A 18 3.91 7.34 -10.08
N CYS A 19 3.02 8.30 -10.26
CA CYS A 19 1.69 8.31 -9.67
C CYS A 19 0.61 8.46 -10.72
N GLN A 20 -0.59 8.00 -10.41
CA GLN A 20 -1.78 8.33 -11.19
C GLN A 20 -2.11 9.84 -11.07
N THR A 21 -2.74 10.40 -12.09
CA THR A 21 -3.43 11.69 -12.00
C THR A 21 -4.50 11.67 -10.89
N GLY A 22 -4.63 12.77 -10.15
CA GLY A 22 -5.63 12.88 -9.08
C GLY A 22 -5.32 12.15 -7.76
N ILE A 23 -4.06 11.77 -7.50
CA ILE A 23 -3.65 11.19 -6.21
C ILE A 23 -3.70 12.20 -5.04
N SER A 24 -3.92 11.69 -3.83
CA SER A 24 -3.95 12.46 -2.59
C SER A 24 -2.59 13.11 -2.26
N SER A 25 -2.59 14.16 -1.44
CA SER A 25 -1.36 14.85 -1.03
C SER A 25 -0.38 13.91 -0.31
N ILE A 26 -0.90 13.07 0.58
CA ILE A 26 -0.10 12.12 1.38
C ILE A 26 0.62 11.12 0.47
N VAL A 27 -0.07 10.53 -0.50
CA VAL A 27 0.55 9.58 -1.46
C VAL A 27 1.58 10.26 -2.35
N ARG A 28 1.33 11.52 -2.71
CA ARG A 28 2.28 12.33 -3.48
C ARG A 28 3.54 12.61 -2.67
N GLN A 29 3.39 12.90 -1.39
CA GLN A 29 4.51 13.11 -0.50
C GLN A 29 5.29 11.81 -0.30
N LEU A 30 4.62 10.67 -0.07
CA LEU A 30 5.25 9.35 -0.03
C LEU A 30 6.07 9.07 -1.31
N SER A 31 5.53 9.40 -2.49
CA SER A 31 6.28 9.27 -3.75
C SER A 31 7.56 10.09 -3.78
N ARG A 32 7.53 11.31 -3.24
CA ARG A 32 8.70 12.21 -3.17
C ARG A 32 9.71 11.71 -2.15
N ASP A 33 9.22 11.25 -1.00
CA ASP A 33 10.03 10.67 0.06
C ASP A 33 10.81 9.45 -0.48
N LEU A 34 10.13 8.54 -1.20
CA LEU A 34 10.77 7.40 -1.86
C LEU A 34 11.80 7.81 -2.92
N LEU A 35 11.52 8.84 -3.73
CA LEU A 35 12.46 9.36 -4.72
C LEU A 35 13.71 10.00 -4.06
N CYS A 36 13.54 10.61 -2.89
CA CYS A 36 14.65 11.19 -2.12
C CYS A 36 15.55 10.10 -1.53
N LEU A 37 14.93 9.03 -1.00
CA LEU A 37 15.60 7.90 -0.37
C LEU A 37 16.25 6.94 -1.37
N LEU A 38 15.70 6.81 -2.58
CA LEU A 38 16.15 5.86 -3.60
C LEU A 38 16.83 6.59 -4.78
N PRO A 39 18.15 6.77 -4.75
CA PRO A 39 18.83 7.64 -5.73
C PRO A 39 18.92 7.07 -7.15
N HIS A 40 18.71 5.76 -7.31
CA HIS A 40 18.64 5.10 -8.62
C HIS A 40 17.24 5.21 -9.25
N CYS A 41 16.24 5.62 -8.48
CA CYS A 41 14.89 5.82 -8.97
C CYS A 41 14.79 7.15 -9.73
N ARG A 42 13.98 7.15 -10.80
CA ARG A 42 13.70 8.35 -11.59
C ARG A 42 12.20 8.64 -11.58
N PRO A 43 11.81 9.92 -11.43
CA PRO A 43 10.41 10.29 -11.56
C PRO A 43 9.96 10.14 -13.01
N GLU A 44 8.70 9.80 -13.21
CA GLU A 44 8.02 9.86 -14.51
C GLU A 44 6.79 10.77 -14.41
N ALA A 45 6.28 11.23 -15.56
CA ALA A 45 5.05 12.01 -15.60
C ALA A 45 3.88 11.24 -14.96
N LYS A 46 2.89 11.99 -14.44
CA LYS A 46 1.70 11.36 -13.84
C LYS A 46 0.96 10.58 -14.92
N TYR A 47 0.70 9.32 -14.63
CA TYR A 47 -0.03 8.42 -15.52
C TYR A 47 -1.52 8.77 -15.52
N GLY A 48 -2.12 8.80 -16.70
CA GLY A 48 -3.50 9.22 -16.89
C GLY A 48 -4.50 8.15 -16.47
N ARG A 49 -5.52 7.96 -17.31
CA ARG A 49 -6.56 6.94 -17.14
C ARG A 49 -6.43 5.84 -18.18
N GLU A 50 -5.31 5.77 -18.88
CA GLU A 50 -5.01 4.73 -19.86
C GLU A 50 -4.99 3.33 -19.19
N PRO A 51 -5.21 2.26 -19.97
CA PRO A 51 -5.09 0.89 -19.48
C PRO A 51 -3.71 0.60 -18.85
N LEU A 52 -3.69 0.01 -17.65
CA LEU A 52 -2.43 -0.31 -16.95
C LEU A 52 -1.43 -1.15 -17.79
N ALA A 53 -1.93 -1.88 -18.77
CA ALA A 53 -1.15 -2.63 -19.75
C ALA A 53 -0.14 -1.76 -20.51
N ASP A 54 -0.42 -0.47 -20.69
CA ASP A 54 0.39 0.48 -21.48
C ASP A 54 1.58 1.01 -20.66
N ILE A 55 1.61 0.75 -19.34
CA ILE A 55 2.78 1.06 -18.50
C ILE A 55 4.02 0.29 -18.98
N SER A 56 3.84 -0.89 -19.60
CA SER A 56 4.95 -1.63 -20.22
C SER A 56 5.64 -0.82 -21.32
N GLU A 57 4.88 -0.13 -22.17
CA GLU A 57 5.42 0.73 -23.23
C GLU A 57 6.15 1.95 -22.65
N VAL A 58 5.63 2.52 -21.56
CA VAL A 58 6.30 3.61 -20.83
C VAL A 58 7.66 3.15 -20.30
N LEU A 59 7.74 1.93 -19.75
CA LEU A 59 8.99 1.35 -19.27
C LEU A 59 9.99 1.15 -20.40
N ASP A 60 9.54 0.67 -21.56
CA ASP A 60 10.38 0.45 -22.74
C ASP A 60 10.91 1.76 -23.31
N LEU A 61 10.04 2.76 -23.49
CA LEU A 61 10.41 4.11 -23.95
C LEU A 61 11.45 4.78 -23.03
N ARG A 62 11.39 4.50 -21.73
CA ARG A 62 12.32 5.03 -20.74
C ARG A 62 13.51 4.12 -20.46
N ASN A 63 13.60 2.96 -21.13
CA ASN A 63 14.60 1.91 -20.91
C ASN A 63 14.75 1.60 -19.39
N ALA A 64 13.62 1.39 -18.74
CA ALA A 64 13.53 1.10 -17.31
C ALA A 64 13.15 -0.36 -17.08
N ASN A 65 13.88 -1.01 -16.18
CA ASN A 65 13.71 -2.44 -15.90
C ASN A 65 12.64 -2.68 -14.81
N ARG A 66 12.25 -1.63 -14.08
CA ARG A 66 11.37 -1.71 -12.91
C ARG A 66 10.51 -0.48 -12.80
N CYS A 67 9.34 -0.62 -12.19
CA CYS A 67 8.59 0.54 -11.72
C CYS A 67 7.91 0.30 -10.38
N VAL A 68 7.67 1.42 -9.71
CA VAL A 68 6.70 1.59 -8.64
C VAL A 68 5.63 2.57 -9.13
N PHE A 69 4.40 2.09 -9.27
CA PHE A 69 3.27 2.90 -9.69
C PHE A 69 2.26 3.06 -8.55
N LEU A 70 1.97 4.31 -8.18
CA LEU A 70 1.02 4.64 -7.10
C LEU A 70 -0.34 5.03 -7.69
N GLN A 71 -1.36 4.24 -7.38
CA GLN A 71 -2.72 4.36 -7.89
C GLN A 71 -3.68 4.76 -6.76
N LEU A 72 -4.65 5.64 -7.03
CA LEU A 72 -5.73 5.92 -6.08
C LEU A 72 -7.06 5.39 -6.63
N LYS A 73 -7.60 4.32 -6.04
CA LYS A 73 -8.93 3.83 -6.43
C LYS A 73 -10.02 4.54 -5.62
N LYS A 74 -11.12 4.87 -6.31
CA LYS A 74 -12.31 5.53 -5.73
C LYS A 74 -11.97 6.81 -4.94
N HIS A 75 -10.92 7.51 -5.34
CA HIS A 75 -10.41 8.72 -4.68
C HIS A 75 -10.09 8.58 -3.19
N ARG A 76 -9.92 7.35 -2.68
CA ARG A 76 -9.71 7.09 -1.24
C ARG A 76 -8.63 6.06 -0.97
N ASP A 77 -8.65 4.94 -1.70
CA ASP A 77 -7.85 3.77 -1.38
C ASP A 77 -6.54 3.78 -2.20
N PRO A 78 -5.37 3.99 -1.59
CA PRO A 78 -4.10 4.01 -2.29
C PRO A 78 -3.56 2.59 -2.52
N TYR A 79 -3.10 2.30 -3.73
CA TYR A 79 -2.47 1.06 -4.11
C TYR A 79 -1.07 1.33 -4.65
N MET A 80 -0.12 0.47 -4.27
CA MET A 80 1.22 0.43 -4.84
C MET A 80 1.32 -0.78 -5.77
N TRP A 81 1.78 -0.55 -6.98
CA TRP A 81 2.13 -1.58 -7.93
C TRP A 81 3.64 -1.60 -8.08
N ILE A 82 4.26 -2.76 -7.86
CA ILE A 82 5.68 -2.97 -8.11
C ILE A 82 5.79 -3.96 -9.26
N SER A 83 6.56 -3.62 -10.29
CA SER A 83 6.71 -4.48 -11.46
C SER A 83 8.16 -4.54 -11.91
N ASN A 84 8.58 -5.72 -12.32
CA ASN A 84 9.81 -5.93 -13.09
C ASN A 84 9.41 -6.06 -14.58
N SER A 85 10.16 -5.42 -15.46
CA SER A 85 10.00 -5.43 -16.92
C SER A 85 11.22 -6.13 -17.56
N PRO A 86 11.07 -6.82 -18.71
CA PRO A 86 9.86 -6.92 -19.57
C PRO A 86 8.91 -8.08 -19.23
N ASN A 87 9.36 -9.07 -18.46
CA ASN A 87 8.63 -10.33 -18.30
C ASN A 87 7.74 -10.40 -17.06
N GLY A 88 7.68 -9.35 -16.23
CA GLY A 88 7.08 -9.43 -14.90
C GLY A 88 8.05 -10.00 -13.85
N PRO A 89 7.56 -10.35 -12.65
CA PRO A 89 6.16 -10.28 -12.19
C PRO A 89 5.73 -8.87 -11.78
N THR A 90 4.42 -8.69 -11.60
CA THR A 90 3.83 -7.47 -11.03
C THR A 90 3.10 -7.80 -9.72
N ALA A 91 3.45 -7.13 -8.64
CA ALA A 91 2.80 -7.28 -7.35
C ALA A 91 2.00 -6.02 -7.02
N LYS A 92 0.78 -6.24 -6.52
CA LYS A 92 -0.13 -5.18 -6.12
C LYS A 92 -0.33 -5.21 -4.62
N PHE A 93 -0.21 -4.04 -4.00
CA PHE A 93 -0.39 -3.83 -2.57
C PHE A 93 -1.42 -2.73 -2.34
N LEU A 94 -2.25 -2.88 -1.31
CA LEU A 94 -2.96 -1.75 -0.71
C LEU A 94 -2.00 -1.10 0.30
N ILE A 95 -1.91 0.23 0.27
CA ILE A 95 -1.07 0.98 1.20
C ILE A 95 -1.93 1.43 2.38
N GLU A 96 -1.49 1.14 3.59
CA GLU A 96 -2.13 1.53 4.84
C GLU A 96 -1.11 2.28 5.72
N ASN A 97 -1.60 3.01 6.73
CA ASN A 97 -0.77 3.66 7.77
C ASN A 97 0.39 4.52 7.22
N ILE A 98 0.12 5.37 6.22
CA ILE A 98 1.16 6.22 5.62
C ILE A 98 1.49 7.39 6.56
N GLU A 99 2.74 7.43 7.00
CA GLU A 99 3.37 8.53 7.72
C GLU A 99 4.57 9.01 6.91
N THR A 100 4.47 10.21 6.35
CA THR A 100 5.48 10.83 5.49
C THR A 100 6.63 11.40 6.31
N LEU A 101 7.77 11.68 5.66
CA LEU A 101 8.97 12.26 6.29
C LEU A 101 8.72 13.56 7.08
N ASP A 102 7.68 14.32 6.73
CA ASP A 102 7.27 15.58 7.39
C ASP A 102 6.66 15.39 8.80
N ARG A 103 6.59 14.15 9.31
CA ARG A 103 6.19 13.87 10.70
C ARG A 103 7.39 14.00 11.64
N ASN A 104 7.11 14.05 12.94
CA ASN A 104 8.12 14.24 14.00
C ASN A 104 8.97 12.97 14.22
N PHE A 105 9.76 12.60 13.22
CA PHE A 105 10.79 11.58 13.34
C PHE A 105 12.07 12.19 13.92
N GLY A 106 12.77 11.44 14.77
CA GLY A 106 13.95 11.93 15.50
C GLY A 106 15.30 11.70 14.79
N GLY A 107 15.28 11.03 13.63
CA GLY A 107 16.45 10.67 12.83
C GLY A 107 16.53 11.43 11.51
N ASN A 108 17.72 11.44 10.90
CA ASN A 108 17.96 12.00 9.58
C ASN A 108 18.94 11.10 8.79
N CYS A 109 18.92 11.13 7.47
CA CYS A 109 19.94 10.45 6.65
C CYS A 109 20.39 11.34 5.49
N ARG A 110 21.66 11.19 5.06
CA ARG A 110 22.15 11.90 3.88
C ARG A 110 21.41 11.42 2.63
N ILE A 111 20.96 12.38 1.83
CA ILE A 111 20.23 12.11 0.58
C ILE A 111 21.15 11.32 -0.37
N GLY A 112 20.60 10.25 -0.95
CA GLY A 112 21.31 9.43 -1.92
C GLY A 112 22.37 8.48 -1.36
N THR A 113 22.39 8.26 -0.04
CA THR A 113 23.08 7.12 0.58
C THR A 113 22.38 5.81 0.26
N ARG A 114 23.06 4.68 0.48
CA ARG A 114 22.43 3.36 0.31
C ARG A 114 21.82 2.89 1.63
N ALA A 115 20.69 2.21 1.52
CA ALA A 115 20.06 1.55 2.66
C ALA A 115 20.57 0.11 2.82
N ILE A 116 20.71 -0.34 4.06
CA ILE A 116 20.74 -1.76 4.38
C ILE A 116 19.29 -2.26 4.39
N LEU A 117 19.02 -3.40 3.75
CA LEU A 117 17.68 -3.99 3.75
C LEU A 117 17.61 -5.09 4.81
N SER A 118 16.72 -4.94 5.78
CA SER A 118 16.41 -5.93 6.79
C SER A 118 15.03 -6.52 6.52
N PHE A 119 14.90 -7.84 6.51
CA PHE A 119 13.65 -8.56 6.30
C PHE A 119 13.42 -9.55 7.45
N SER A 120 12.20 -9.63 7.97
CA SER A 120 11.82 -10.70 8.90
C SER A 120 11.97 -12.08 8.24
N GLN A 121 12.24 -13.09 9.06
CA GLN A 121 12.32 -14.50 8.64
C GLN A 121 11.01 -15.01 8.02
N ASP A 122 9.88 -14.39 8.36
CA ASP A 122 8.57 -14.74 7.80
C ASP A 122 8.53 -14.65 6.27
N PHE A 123 9.38 -13.81 5.67
CA PHE A 123 9.44 -13.69 4.22
C PHE A 123 9.98 -14.93 3.51
N ASP A 124 10.69 -15.79 4.23
CA ASP A 124 11.30 -17.01 3.70
C ASP A 124 10.42 -18.26 3.93
N ARG A 125 9.23 -18.10 4.53
CA ARG A 125 8.29 -19.21 4.76
C ARG A 125 7.52 -19.56 3.49
N ASP A 126 6.77 -18.62 2.96
CA ASP A 126 5.84 -18.88 1.85
C ASP A 126 6.43 -18.50 0.47
N PRO A 127 6.21 -19.30 -0.59
CA PRO A 127 6.60 -18.96 -1.96
C PRO A 127 6.16 -17.57 -2.45
N PRO A 128 4.90 -17.11 -2.28
CA PRO A 128 4.50 -15.76 -2.68
C PRO A 128 5.29 -14.68 -1.92
N MET A 129 5.64 -14.93 -0.66
CA MET A 129 6.38 -13.97 0.15
C MET A 129 7.85 -13.89 -0.28
N LYS A 130 8.47 -15.00 -0.69
CA LYS A 130 9.81 -15.00 -1.31
C LYS A 130 9.85 -14.19 -2.60
N ILE A 131 8.78 -14.26 -3.41
CA ILE A 131 8.66 -13.44 -4.63
C ILE A 131 8.57 -11.96 -4.25
N ILE A 132 7.71 -11.61 -3.30
CA ILE A 132 7.58 -10.23 -2.81
C ILE A 132 8.91 -9.72 -2.25
N LYS A 133 9.61 -10.50 -1.42
CA LYS A 133 10.95 -10.17 -0.89
C LYS A 133 11.92 -9.85 -2.02
N ARG A 134 11.98 -10.68 -3.06
CA ARG A 134 12.84 -10.45 -4.23
C ARG A 134 12.47 -9.17 -5.00
N MET A 135 11.18 -8.87 -5.15
CA MET A 135 10.71 -7.64 -5.81
C MET A 135 11.00 -6.39 -4.97
N LEU A 136 10.88 -6.47 -3.64
CA LEU A 136 11.25 -5.38 -2.76
C LEU A 136 12.76 -5.14 -2.79
N ILE A 137 13.57 -6.20 -2.75
CA ILE A 137 15.03 -6.09 -2.91
C ILE A 137 15.37 -5.44 -4.25
N SER A 138 14.72 -5.83 -5.35
CA SER A 138 15.04 -5.30 -6.68
C SER A 138 14.77 -3.78 -6.81
N VAL A 139 13.79 -3.27 -6.07
CA VAL A 139 13.42 -1.84 -6.06
C VAL A 139 14.22 -1.05 -5.03
N PHE A 140 14.29 -1.52 -3.79
CA PHE A 140 14.86 -0.76 -2.67
C PHE A 140 16.38 -0.88 -2.56
N ARG A 141 17.01 -1.87 -3.23
CA ARG A 141 18.47 -2.00 -3.26
C ARG A 141 19.09 -0.94 -4.17
N THR A 142 19.98 -0.12 -3.62
CA THR A 142 20.80 0.80 -4.40
C THR A 142 21.95 0.03 -5.08
N PRO A 143 22.12 0.10 -6.42
CA PRO A 143 23.08 -0.75 -7.16
C PRO A 143 24.55 -0.33 -7.05
N SER A 144 24.85 0.86 -6.53
CA SER A 144 26.22 1.39 -6.45
C SER A 144 26.84 1.06 -5.09
N GLU A 145 27.88 0.22 -5.10
CA GLU A 145 28.59 -0.22 -3.89
C GLU A 145 29.44 0.88 -3.25
N SER A 146 29.83 1.90 -4.02
CA SER A 146 30.69 3.00 -3.58
C SER A 146 29.99 4.05 -2.69
N ARG A 147 28.69 3.92 -2.45
CA ARG A 147 27.93 4.87 -1.62
C ARG A 147 27.98 4.46 -0.15
N PRO A 148 28.03 5.40 0.81
CA PRO A 148 28.00 5.04 2.23
C PRO A 148 26.61 4.53 2.65
N PHE A 149 26.59 3.70 3.70
CA PHE A 149 25.37 3.26 4.37
C PHE A 149 25.08 4.16 5.57
N ASP A 150 23.98 4.93 5.53
CA ASP A 150 23.57 5.78 6.65
C ASP A 150 22.26 5.30 7.31
N HIS A 151 21.52 4.40 6.66
CA HIS A 151 20.18 4.04 7.08
C HIS A 151 19.80 2.59 6.73
N ILE A 152 18.73 2.11 7.35
CA ILE A 152 18.21 0.76 7.25
C ILE A 152 16.74 0.83 6.87
N PHE A 153 16.36 0.10 5.83
CA PHE A 153 14.96 -0.22 5.55
C PHE A 153 14.60 -1.55 6.18
N CYS A 154 13.66 -1.52 7.11
CA CYS A 154 13.13 -2.71 7.76
C CYS A 154 11.78 -3.09 7.16
N PHE A 155 11.66 -4.37 6.80
CA PHE A 155 10.45 -5.01 6.31
C PHE A 155 10.05 -6.13 7.25
N ASP A 156 9.00 -5.90 8.03
CA ASP A 156 8.46 -6.89 8.97
C ASP A 156 7.12 -7.40 8.48
N PHE A 157 6.88 -8.71 8.53
CA PHE A 157 5.60 -9.30 8.15
C PHE A 157 4.82 -9.68 9.41
N VAL A 158 3.77 -8.91 9.72
CA VAL A 158 2.94 -9.06 10.92
C VAL A 158 1.48 -8.86 10.52
N ASP A 159 0.58 -9.71 11.01
CA ASP A 159 -0.88 -9.66 10.74
C ASP A 159 -1.23 -9.56 9.25
N ASN A 160 -0.60 -10.42 8.44
CA ASN A 160 -0.75 -10.49 6.98
C ASN A 160 -0.42 -9.18 6.25
N ARG A 161 0.39 -8.33 6.89
CA ARG A 161 0.82 -7.04 6.38
C ARG A 161 2.32 -6.89 6.47
N ILE A 162 2.88 -6.19 5.48
CA ILE A 162 4.30 -5.86 5.43
C ILE A 162 4.46 -4.44 5.97
N TRP A 163 5.11 -4.30 7.12
CA TRP A 163 5.45 -3.03 7.71
C TRP A 163 6.79 -2.55 7.16
N PHE A 164 6.80 -1.34 6.61
CA PHE A 164 8.02 -0.65 6.20
C PHE A 164 8.37 0.41 7.23
N ARG A 165 9.63 0.41 7.68
CA ARG A 165 10.21 1.43 8.54
C ARG A 165 11.61 1.80 8.08
N ASN A 166 12.00 3.05 8.30
CA ASN A 166 13.32 3.56 7.94
C ASN A 166 14.03 4.12 9.17
N TYR A 167 15.25 3.63 9.42
CA TYR A 167 16.05 3.96 10.59
C TYR A 167 17.42 4.51 10.21
N GLN A 168 17.84 5.59 10.85
CA GLN A 168 19.20 6.10 10.81
C GLN A 168 20.11 5.21 11.66
N ILE A 169 21.30 4.93 11.15
CA ILE A 169 22.38 4.33 11.92
C ILE A 169 23.14 5.46 12.61
N ILE A 170 23.11 5.52 13.95
CA ILE A 170 23.83 6.55 14.71
C ILE A 170 25.23 6.07 15.05
N ASN A 171 25.30 4.86 15.61
CA ASN A 171 26.55 4.24 15.99
C ASN A 171 26.55 2.78 15.53
N HIS A 172 27.56 2.41 14.77
CA HIS A 172 27.74 1.05 14.28
C HIS A 172 28.07 0.06 15.40
N GLU A 173 28.72 0.53 16.48
CA GLU A 173 29.19 -0.32 17.58
C GLU A 173 28.10 -0.57 18.63
N SER A 174 27.35 0.46 19.01
CA SER A 174 26.28 0.34 20.02
C SER A 174 24.91 -0.05 19.46
N GLN A 175 24.78 -0.25 18.14
CA GLN A 175 23.52 -0.60 17.47
C GLN A 175 22.36 0.35 17.79
N GLU A 176 22.67 1.64 17.93
CA GLU A 176 21.68 2.67 18.19
C GLU A 176 21.05 3.17 16.89
N PHE A 177 19.72 3.05 16.81
CA PHE A 177 18.92 3.43 15.65
C PHE A 177 17.90 4.51 16.02
N ARG A 178 17.71 5.50 15.14
CA ARG A 178 16.62 6.48 15.26
C ARG A 178 15.73 6.43 14.03
N GLU A 179 14.42 6.49 14.23
CA GLU A 179 13.47 6.48 13.12
C GLU A 179 13.53 7.79 12.33
N ILE A 180 13.57 7.68 10.99
CA ILE A 180 13.59 8.81 10.04
C ILE A 180 12.24 8.95 9.32
N GLY A 181 11.59 7.82 9.03
CA GLY A 181 10.46 7.74 8.11
C GLY A 181 10.87 7.62 6.63
N PRO A 182 9.92 7.49 5.68
CA PRO A 182 8.49 7.34 5.92
C PRO A 182 8.17 5.97 6.52
N ARG A 183 7.02 5.88 7.18
CA ARG A 183 6.44 4.62 7.65
C ARG A 183 5.18 4.33 6.83
N PHE A 184 5.03 3.10 6.40
CA PHE A 184 3.80 2.66 5.74
C PHE A 184 3.65 1.15 5.87
N THR A 185 2.44 0.67 5.59
CA THR A 185 2.10 -0.74 5.62
C THR A 185 1.62 -1.16 4.24
N LEU A 186 2.13 -2.28 3.74
CA LEU A 186 1.70 -2.89 2.48
C LEU A 186 0.89 -4.14 2.78
N ASN A 187 -0.37 -4.14 2.36
CA ASN A 187 -1.25 -5.30 2.39
C ASN A 187 -1.24 -5.97 1.01
N PRO A 188 -0.62 -7.16 0.85
CA PRO A 188 -0.53 -7.84 -0.44
C PRO A 188 -1.92 -8.18 -0.99
N VAL A 189 -2.19 -7.82 -2.25
CA VAL A 189 -3.50 -8.07 -2.90
C VAL A 189 -3.40 -9.23 -3.87
N SER A 190 -2.51 -9.10 -4.85
CA SER A 190 -2.34 -10.07 -5.92
C SER A 190 -0.98 -9.93 -6.58
N ILE A 191 -0.47 -11.03 -7.13
CA ILE A 191 0.73 -11.08 -7.95
C ILE A 191 0.31 -11.57 -9.34
N PHE A 192 0.77 -10.88 -10.37
CA PHE A 192 0.56 -11.17 -11.78
C PHE A 192 1.86 -11.70 -12.39
N GLU A 193 1.71 -12.61 -13.33
CA GLU A 193 2.84 -13.22 -14.05
C GLU A 193 3.66 -12.18 -14.84
N GLY A 194 2.99 -11.30 -15.59
CA GLY A 194 3.65 -10.34 -16.48
C GLY A 194 3.71 -8.90 -15.94
N THR A 195 4.25 -8.00 -16.75
CA THR A 195 4.32 -6.55 -16.49
C THR A 195 2.95 -5.90 -16.74
N PHE A 196 2.15 -5.71 -15.67
CA PHE A 196 0.76 -5.23 -15.72
C PHE A 196 -0.19 -6.00 -16.66
N ARG A 197 0.22 -7.21 -17.06
CA ARG A 197 -0.50 -8.13 -17.95
C ARG A 197 -0.33 -9.56 -17.41
N GLY A 198 -1.07 -10.51 -18.00
CA GLY A 198 -0.97 -11.93 -17.67
C GLY A 198 -1.89 -12.39 -16.54
N GLN A 199 -1.82 -13.68 -16.23
CA GLN A 199 -2.66 -14.31 -15.23
C GLN A 199 -2.23 -13.93 -13.80
N ILE A 200 -3.18 -13.96 -12.87
CA ILE A 200 -2.92 -13.83 -11.44
C ILE A 200 -2.34 -15.15 -10.94
N ILE A 201 -1.06 -15.15 -10.57
CA ILE A 201 -0.37 -16.32 -9.99
C ILE A 201 -0.64 -16.47 -8.49
N TYR A 202 -0.92 -15.36 -7.81
CA TYR A 202 -1.25 -15.37 -6.38
C TYR A 202 -2.29 -14.31 -6.07
N LYS A 203 -3.26 -14.67 -5.24
CA LYS A 203 -4.28 -13.76 -4.73
C LYS A 203 -4.40 -13.98 -3.24
N ASN A 204 -4.20 -12.92 -2.46
CA ASN A 204 -4.26 -13.02 -1.02
C ASN A 204 -5.72 -13.32 -0.58
N PRO A 205 -5.98 -14.47 0.09
CA PRO A 205 -7.32 -14.80 0.57
C PRO A 205 -7.80 -13.87 1.69
N ASP A 206 -6.88 -13.36 2.50
CA ASP A 206 -7.19 -12.51 3.66
C ASP A 206 -7.41 -11.05 3.26
N TYR A 207 -7.08 -10.69 2.02
CA TYR A 207 -7.26 -9.34 1.53
C TYR A 207 -8.75 -9.01 1.33
N VAL A 208 -9.23 -8.05 2.12
CA VAL A 208 -10.55 -7.45 1.94
C VAL A 208 -10.39 -6.00 1.51
N ALA A 209 -10.94 -5.67 0.34
CA ALA A 209 -10.91 -4.30 -0.15
C ALA A 209 -11.68 -3.36 0.82
N PRO A 210 -11.15 -2.15 1.14
CA PRO A 210 -11.79 -1.22 2.07
C PRO A 210 -13.24 -0.89 1.69
N SER A 211 -13.50 -0.76 0.39
CA SER A 211 -14.86 -0.53 -0.12
C SER A 211 -15.86 -1.67 0.17
N LYS A 212 -15.41 -2.90 0.42
CA LYS A 212 -16.27 -4.00 0.90
C LYS A 212 -16.65 -3.79 2.36
N HIS A 213 -15.71 -3.40 3.22
CA HIS A 213 -16.01 -3.07 4.63
C HIS A 213 -17.05 -1.96 4.74
N PHE A 214 -16.88 -0.89 3.96
CA PHE A 214 -17.87 0.19 3.91
C PHE A 214 -19.26 -0.29 3.49
N LYS A 215 -19.35 -1.12 2.43
CA LYS A 215 -20.62 -1.70 1.99
C LYS A 215 -21.25 -2.59 3.06
N THR A 216 -20.47 -3.40 3.75
CA THR A 216 -20.96 -4.28 4.83
C THR A 216 -21.49 -3.45 6.00
N ALA A 217 -20.77 -2.42 6.42
CA ALA A 217 -21.20 -1.51 7.49
C ALA A 217 -22.51 -0.79 7.14
N VAL A 218 -22.63 -0.26 5.92
CA VAL A 218 -23.87 0.38 5.43
C VAL A 218 -25.02 -0.64 5.42
N LYS A 219 -24.80 -1.85 4.90
CA LYS A 219 -25.83 -2.91 4.91
C LYS A 219 -26.28 -3.26 6.33
N GLN A 220 -25.34 -3.42 7.27
CA GLN A 220 -25.65 -3.68 8.68
C GLN A 220 -26.46 -2.56 9.32
N ALA A 221 -26.12 -1.29 9.03
CA ALA A 221 -26.88 -0.14 9.49
C ALA A 221 -28.31 -0.13 8.91
N THR A 222 -28.48 -0.42 7.62
CA THR A 222 -29.80 -0.52 6.97
C THR A 222 -30.65 -1.63 7.59
N ILE A 223 -30.07 -2.82 7.83
CA ILE A 223 -30.76 -3.93 8.49
C ILE A 223 -31.18 -3.56 9.91
N LYS A 224 -30.30 -2.94 10.69
CA LYS A 224 -30.60 -2.48 12.06
C LYS A 224 -31.73 -1.45 12.06
N ASN A 225 -31.72 -0.51 11.11
CA ASN A 225 -32.78 0.49 10.97
C ASN A 225 -34.11 -0.15 10.57
N LYS A 226 -34.11 -1.11 9.63
CA LYS A 226 -35.33 -1.85 9.24
C LYS A 226 -35.95 -2.59 10.45
N LYS A 227 -35.13 -3.33 11.21
CA LYS A 227 -35.58 -4.01 12.44
C LYS A 227 -36.13 -3.03 13.49
N ARG A 228 -35.53 -1.84 13.60
CA ARG A 228 -36.02 -0.79 14.51
C ARG A 228 -37.38 -0.25 14.07
N MET A 229 -37.60 -0.09 12.77
CA MET A 229 -38.88 0.35 12.20
C MET A 229 -39.96 -0.72 12.40
N GLU A 230 -39.65 -1.99 12.08
CA GLU A 230 -40.56 -3.13 12.31
C GLU A 230 -40.94 -3.27 13.79
N ARG A 231 -39.98 -3.06 14.72
CA ARG A 231 -40.28 -3.07 16.15
C ARG A 231 -41.14 -1.89 16.59
N ARG A 232 -40.99 -0.72 15.97
CA ARG A 232 -41.82 0.47 16.24
C ARG A 232 -43.25 0.26 15.74
N THR A 233 -43.42 -0.28 14.53
CA THR A 233 -44.76 -0.59 13.99
C THR A 233 -45.44 -1.66 14.83
N PHE A 234 -44.73 -2.74 15.17
CA PHE A 234 -45.26 -3.79 16.04
C PHE A 234 -45.66 -3.27 17.43
N ASN A 235 -44.83 -2.42 18.06
CA ASN A 235 -45.18 -1.82 19.35
C ASN A 235 -46.39 -0.87 19.26
N LYS A 236 -46.54 -0.16 18.13
CA LYS A 236 -47.68 0.73 17.89
C LYS A 236 -48.96 -0.08 17.71
N GLU A 237 -48.94 -1.10 16.88
CA GLU A 237 -50.05 -2.05 16.70
C GLU A 237 -50.43 -2.72 18.04
N LYS A 238 -49.44 -3.12 18.85
CA LYS A 238 -49.67 -3.66 20.18
C LYS A 238 -50.32 -2.64 21.12
N ALA A 239 -49.91 -1.37 21.07
CA ALA A 239 -50.48 -0.31 21.89
C ALA A 239 -51.91 0.07 21.46
N GLU A 240 -52.23 -0.04 20.17
CA GLU A 240 -53.56 0.18 19.61
C GLU A 240 -54.51 -1.00 19.91
N THR A 241 -53.99 -2.22 19.93
CA THR A 241 -54.76 -3.44 20.26
C THR A 241 -54.89 -3.69 21.76
N LEU A 242 -54.11 -3.01 22.59
CA LEU A 242 -54.25 -3.08 24.04
C LEU A 242 -55.57 -2.39 24.45
N PHE A 243 -56.55 -3.21 24.82
CA PHE A 243 -57.80 -2.76 25.44
C PHE A 243 -57.46 -1.91 26.67
N ARG A 244 -57.84 -0.64 26.66
CA ARG A 244 -57.79 0.22 27.84
C ARG A 244 -59.11 0.03 28.58
N PRO A 245 -59.11 -0.49 29.81
CA PRO A 245 -60.31 -0.50 30.64
C PRO A 245 -60.85 0.93 30.74
N HIS A 246 -62.18 1.06 30.73
CA HIS A 246 -62.80 2.36 30.96
C HIS A 246 -62.55 2.77 32.41
N ASP A 247 -61.91 3.93 32.61
CA ASP A 247 -61.67 4.47 33.94
C ASP A 247 -62.93 5.23 34.41
N ASP A 248 -63.78 4.56 35.18
CA ASP A 248 -65.04 5.10 35.75
C ASP A 248 -64.86 6.36 36.61
N ILE A 249 -63.61 6.75 36.93
CA ILE A 249 -63.26 7.91 37.75
C ILE A 249 -63.27 9.21 36.92
N ASN A 250 -63.12 9.15 35.60
CA ASN A 250 -63.07 10.34 34.74
C ASN A 250 -64.42 11.06 34.60
N ASP A 251 -65.53 10.37 34.80
CA ASP A 251 -66.88 10.96 34.74
C ASP A 251 -67.22 11.79 35.99
N VAL A 252 -66.47 11.63 37.09
CA VAL A 252 -66.68 12.34 38.36
C VAL A 252 -66.25 13.81 38.28
N PHE A 253 -65.34 14.17 37.37
CA PHE A 253 -64.81 15.54 37.25
C PHE A 253 -65.51 16.39 36.18
N ASN A 254 -66.43 15.82 35.41
CA ASN A 254 -67.23 16.52 34.39
C ASN A 254 -68.70 16.76 34.84
N SER A 255 -69.02 16.47 36.10
CA SER A 255 -70.34 16.72 36.72
C SER A 255 -70.32 17.96 37.62
#